data_AF-A0A9D5UAD5-F1
#
_entry.id   AF-A0A9D5UAD5-F1
#
_cell.length_a   1.000
_cell.length_b   1.000
_cell.length_c   1.000
_cell.angle_alpha   90.00
_cell.angle_beta   90.00
_cell.angle_gamma   90.00
#
_symmetry.space_group_name_H-M   'P 1'
#
loop_
_entity.id
_entity.type
_entity.pdbx_description
1 polymer ?
#
loop_
_entity_poly.entity_id
_entity_poly.type
_entity_poly.pdbx_seq_one_letter_code
_entity_poly.pdbx_strand_id
1 'polypeptide(L)'
;MSLTVGDLTPQHIGRTVTIDGSGARITGQLRTLRVETDWITEMRFGTDESEQVPGRQTMTLAVGAWTTENLPLTTPVEVAP
;
A
#
# COMPACT_ATOMS: atom_id res chain seq x y z
N MET A 1 -1.14 19.24 4.16
CA MET A 1 -2.17 18.19 4.29
C MET A 1 -1.42 16.87 4.30
N SER A 2 -1.54 16.10 5.38
CA SER A 2 -0.81 14.84 5.54
C SER A 2 -1.78 13.70 5.21
N LEU A 3 -1.51 12.98 4.12
CA LEU A 3 -2.28 11.80 3.73
C LEU A 3 -1.54 10.56 4.22
N THR A 4 -2.27 9.56 4.70
CA THR A 4 -1.72 8.23 4.96
C THR A 4 -1.68 7.42 3.67
N VAL A 5 -0.97 6.28 3.69
CA VAL A 5 -0.97 5.34 2.57
C VAL A 5 -2.40 4.89 2.23
N GLY A 6 -3.25 4.68 3.23
CA GLY A 6 -4.66 4.28 3.03
C GLY A 6 -5.54 5.36 2.38
N ASP A 7 -5.12 6.62 2.38
CA ASP A 7 -5.85 7.72 1.75
C ASP A 7 -5.50 7.89 0.26
N LEU A 8 -4.51 7.14 -0.24
CA LEU A 8 -4.14 7.19 -1.64
C LEU A 8 -5.22 6.55 -2.51
N THR A 9 -5.58 7.25 -3.58
CA THR A 9 -6.52 6.82 -4.61
C THR A 9 -5.85 6.84 -5.99
N PRO A 10 -6.40 6.16 -7.01
CA PRO A 10 -5.81 6.16 -8.36
C PRO A 10 -5.61 7.55 -8.97
N GLN A 11 -6.32 8.56 -8.48
CA GLN A 11 -6.20 9.97 -8.89
C GLN A 11 -4.83 10.58 -8.53
N HIS A 12 -4.09 9.94 -7.62
CA HIS A 12 -2.76 10.37 -7.21
C HIS A 12 -1.65 9.82 -8.11
N ILE A 13 -1.95 8.92 -9.05
CA ILE A 13 -0.97 8.39 -10.00
C ILE A 13 -0.36 9.54 -10.82
N GLY A 14 0.97 9.50 -10.99
CA GLY A 14 1.76 10.55 -11.62
C GLY A 14 2.21 11.67 -10.67
N ARG A 15 1.64 11.76 -9.46
CA ARG A 15 2.11 12.69 -8.44
C ARG A 15 3.35 12.15 -7.72
N THR A 16 4.21 13.05 -7.27
CA THR A 16 5.30 12.73 -6.35
C THR A 16 4.72 12.47 -4.96
N VAL A 17 5.09 11.34 -4.36
CA VAL A 17 4.71 10.95 -3.00
C VAL A 17 5.96 10.72 -2.17
N THR A 18 5.87 11.04 -0.88
CA THR A 18 6.90 10.70 0.11
C THR A 18 6.25 9.78 1.14
N ILE A 19 6.81 8.59 1.29
CA ILE A 19 6.41 7.61 2.31
C ILE A 19 7.52 7.57 3.34
N ASP A 20 7.19 7.92 4.58
CA ASP A 20 8.12 7.98 5.70
C ASP A 20 7.63 7.02 6.79
N GLY A 21 8.40 5.98 7.07
CA GLY A 21 8.03 4.94 8.02
C GLY A 21 9.15 3.94 8.29
N SER A 22 9.22 3.46 9.54
CA SER A 22 10.16 2.40 9.97
C SER A 22 11.63 2.64 9.60
N GLY A 23 12.08 3.90 9.61
CA GLY A 23 13.47 4.28 9.32
C GLY A 23 13.82 4.39 7.83
N ALA A 24 12.83 4.30 6.93
CA ALA A 24 13.01 4.54 5.51
C ALA A 24 12.13 5.71 5.03
N ARG A 25 12.71 6.57 4.20
CA ARG A 25 12.01 7.69 3.56
C ARG A 25 12.10 7.55 2.04
N ILE A 26 11.03 7.08 1.42
CA ILE A 26 10.98 6.86 -0.03
C ILE A 26 10.28 8.04 -0.67
N THR A 27 10.96 8.75 -1.57
CA THR A 27 10.36 9.83 -2.36
C THR A 27 10.43 9.49 -3.85
N GLY A 28 9.29 9.51 -4.55
CA GLY A 28 9.25 9.27 -5.98
C GLY A 28 7.85 9.45 -6.59
N GLN A 29 7.73 9.27 -7.90
CA GLN A 29 6.42 9.32 -8.56
C GLN A 29 5.62 8.04 -8.31
N LEU A 30 4.36 8.18 -7.88
CA LEU A 30 3.43 7.07 -7.79
C LEU A 30 3.07 6.58 -9.21
N ARG A 31 3.43 5.35 -9.55
CA ARG A 31 3.21 4.74 -10.87
C ARG A 31 1.96 3.90 -10.91
N THR A 32 1.77 3.09 -9.87
CA THR A 32 0.65 2.15 -9.78
C THR A 32 0.10 2.17 -8.37
N LEU A 33 -1.21 2.07 -8.27
CA LEU A 33 -1.92 1.82 -7.04
C LEU A 33 -2.95 0.72 -7.30
N ARG A 34 -2.88 -0.36 -6.55
CA ARG A 34 -3.88 -1.42 -6.55
C ARG A 34 -4.33 -1.70 -5.12
N VAL A 35 -5.63 -1.83 -4.95
CA VAL A 35 -6.26 -2.24 -3.71
C VAL A 35 -7.05 -3.50 -4.00
N GLU A 36 -6.72 -4.58 -3.30
CA GLU A 36 -7.40 -5.87 -3.38
C GLU A 36 -8.12 -6.11 -2.06
N THR A 37 -9.39 -6.47 -2.13
CA THR A 37 -10.20 -6.82 -0.96
C THR A 37 -10.57 -8.28 -1.06
N ASP A 38 -10.10 -9.07 -0.12
CA ASP A 38 -10.52 -10.45 0.07
C ASP A 38 -11.86 -10.44 0.80
N TRP A 39 -12.87 -11.04 0.19
CA TRP A 39 -14.23 -11.13 0.74
C TRP A 39 -14.39 -12.44 1.50
N ILE A 40 -14.93 -12.37 2.71
CA ILE A 40 -15.27 -13.53 3.53
C ILE A 40 -16.78 -13.74 3.41
N THR A 41 -17.19 -14.99 3.20
CA THR A 41 -18.61 -15.35 3.22
C THR A 41 -18.99 -15.73 4.64
N GLU A 42 -19.85 -14.94 5.27
CA GLU A 42 -20.44 -15.27 6.56
C GLU A 42 -21.79 -15.97 6.35
N MET A 43 -21.99 -17.09 7.05
CA MET A 43 -23.26 -17.79 7.11
C MET A 43 -23.95 -17.44 8.43
N ARG A 44 -25.19 -16.96 8.36
CA ARG A 44 -26.02 -16.79 9.56
C ARG A 44 -26.57 -18.14 10.01
N PHE A 45 -26.31 -18.52 11.26
CA PHE A 45 -26.95 -19.68 11.85
C PHE A 45 -28.47 -19.50 11.89
N GLY A 46 -29.20 -20.40 11.21
CA GLY A 46 -30.66 -20.43 11.21
C GLY A 46 -31.34 -19.84 9.98
N THR A 47 -30.58 -19.40 8.97
CA THR A 47 -31.09 -18.94 7.67
C THR A 47 -30.21 -19.44 6.54
N ASP A 48 -30.75 -19.70 5.35
CA ASP A 48 -29.96 -20.00 4.13
C ASP A 48 -29.31 -18.74 3.51
N GLU A 49 -29.34 -17.62 4.25
CA GLU A 49 -28.78 -16.35 3.81
C GLU A 49 -27.28 -16.31 4.12
N SER A 50 -26.49 -15.97 3.10
CA SER A 50 -25.06 -15.68 3.21
C SER A 50 -24.80 -14.24 2.81
N GLU A 51 -23.88 -13.59 3.53
CA GLU A 51 -23.46 -12.21 3.25
C GLU A 51 -21.96 -12.19 2.97
N GLN A 52 -21.54 -11.40 1.97
CA GLN A 52 -20.13 -11.13 1.74
C GLN A 52 -19.70 -9.94 2.59
N VAL A 53 -18.83 -10.19 3.56
CA VAL A 53 -18.20 -9.14 4.36
C VAL A 53 -16.76 -8.94 3.90
N PRO A 54 -16.28 -7.68 3.85
CA PRO A 54 -14.88 -7.42 3.50
C PRO A 54 -13.99 -7.98 4.62
N GLY A 55 -13.14 -8.94 4.27
CA GLY A 55 -12.20 -9.55 5.21
C GLY A 55 -10.90 -8.76 5.28
N ARG A 56 -9.97 -9.08 4.38
CA ARG A 56 -8.63 -8.48 4.34
C ARG A 56 -8.54 -7.50 3.18
N GLN A 57 -8.03 -6.31 3.45
CA GLN A 57 -7.66 -5.35 2.41
C GLN A 57 -6.13 -5.32 2.26
N THR A 58 -5.65 -5.53 1.05
CA THR A 58 -4.23 -5.46 0.70
C THR A 58 -4.02 -4.34 -0.32
N MET A 59 -3.09 -3.44 -0.03
CA MET A 59 -2.74 -2.34 -0.93
C MET A 59 -1.33 -2.54 -1.46
N THR A 60 -1.20 -2.53 -2.79
CA THR A 60 0.06 -2.61 -3.51
C THR A 60 0.30 -1.29 -4.24
N LEU A 61 1.46 -0.70 -4.03
CA LEU A 61 1.86 0.54 -4.68
C LEU A 61 3.24 0.40 -5.31
N ALA A 62 3.41 1.00 -6.47
CA ALA A 62 4.71 1.11 -7.14
C ALA A 62 5.12 2.58 -7.16
N VAL A 63 6.23 2.88 -6.50
CA VAL A 63 6.91 4.18 -6.62
C VAL A 63 8.04 3.98 -7.62
N GLY A 64 8.13 4.85 -8.63
CA GLY A 64 9.17 4.79 -9.67
C GLY A 64 10.56 5.06 -9.12
N ALA A 65 11.53 5.43 -9.99
CA ALA A 65 12.86 5.83 -9.53
C ALA A 65 12.74 6.79 -8.33
N TRP A 66 13.28 6.36 -7.20
CA TRP A 66 13.07 6.99 -5.92
C TRP A 66 14.41 7.40 -5.32
N THR A 67 14.37 8.47 -4.54
CA THR A 67 15.52 8.97 -3.79
C THR A 67 15.16 8.96 -2.30
N THR A 68 16.14 8.59 -1.48
CA THR A 68 16.05 8.64 -0.02
C THR A 68 17.19 9.48 0.50
N GLU A 69 16.94 10.25 1.55
CA GLU A 69 17.94 11.02 2.26
C GLU A 69 18.12 10.42 3.65
N ASN A 70 19.35 10.41 4.19
CA ASN A 70 19.68 9.96 5.54
C ASN A 70 19.51 8.45 5.84
N LEU A 71 19.79 7.56 4.88
CA LEU A 71 19.95 6.14 5.20
C LEU A 71 21.24 5.90 6.00
N PRO A 72 21.19 5.15 7.11
CA PRO A 72 22.41 4.65 7.75
C PRO A 72 23.26 3.85 6.77
N LEU A 73 24.60 4.00 6.84
CA LEU A 73 25.53 3.25 6.00
C LEU A 73 25.47 1.73 6.23
N THR A 74 24.85 1.29 7.33
CA THR A 74 24.65 -0.11 7.70
C THR A 74 23.32 -0.69 7.21
N THR A 75 22.50 0.07 6.48
CA THR A 75 21.22 -0.42 5.96
C THR A 75 21.45 -1.56 4.97
N PRO A 76 20.91 -2.76 5.20
CA PRO A 76 21.05 -3.89 4.27
C PRO A 76 20.30 -3.60 2.97
N VAL A 77 20.95 -3.92 1.84
CA VAL A 77 20.37 -3.81 0.49
C VAL A 77 20.49 -5.16 -0.20
N GLU A 78 19.39 -5.67 -0.75
CA GLU A 78 19.36 -6.88 -1.56
C GLU A 78 19.25 -6.49 -3.05
N VAL A 79 20.15 -7.01 -3.88
CA VAL A 79 20.15 -6.80 -5.34
C VAL A 79 19.86 -8.14 -5.99
N ALA A 80 18.68 -8.28 -6.59
CA ALA A 80 18.36 -9.46 -7.40
C ALA A 80 19.16 -9.42 -8.72
N PRO A 81 19.63 -10.58 -9.22
CA PRO A 81 20.36 -10.69 -10.48
C PRO A 81 19.51 -10.37 -11.71
#